data_AF-A0A1E3GUI0-F1
#
_entry.id   AF-A0A1E3GUI0-F1
#
_cell.length_a   1.000
_cell.length_b   1.000
_cell.length_c   1.000
_cell.angle_alpha   90.00
_cell.angle_beta   90.00
_cell.angle_gamma   90.00
#
_symmetry.space_group_name_H-M   'P 1'
#
loop_
_entity.id
_entity.type
_entity.pdbx_description
1 polymer ?
#
loop_
_entity_poly.entity_id
_entity_poly.type
_entity_poly.pdbx_seq_one_letter_code
_entity_poly.pdbx_strand_id
1 'polypeptide(L)' 'MVPEFEEVMNSLGEGEMSEVFQSRFGWHLVRVEERREQNMADEFNRNKAREQLKQRKIEEDLESWLRAMRDEAYIEYRGL' A
#
# COMPACT_ATOMS: atom_id res chain seq x y z
N MET A 1 6.72 -4.22 -0.26
CA MET A 1 6.94 -5.15 0.87
C MET A 1 7.25 -4.31 2.10
N VAL A 2 7.73 -4.87 3.21
CA VAL A 2 8.35 -4.06 4.27
C VAL A 2 9.59 -3.41 3.65
N PRO A 3 9.71 -2.07 3.60
CA PRO A 3 10.79 -1.39 2.86
C PRO A 3 12.18 -1.92 3.22
N GLU A 4 12.42 -2.13 4.50
CA GLU A 4 13.67 -2.63 5.06
C GLU A 4 14.01 -4.04 4.55
N PHE A 5 12.98 -4.87 4.33
CA PHE A 5 13.15 -6.23 3.81
C PHE A 5 13.42 -6.22 2.30
N GLU A 6 12.76 -5.33 1.58
CA GLU A 6 12.89 -5.16 0.13
C GLU A 6 14.28 -4.65 -0.24
N GLU A 7 14.82 -3.71 0.52
CA GLU A 7 16.20 -3.21 0.35
C GLU A 7 17.24 -4.30 0.56
N VAL A 8 17.19 -5.03 1.69
CA VAL A 8 18.15 -6.11 1.98
C VAL A 8 18.05 -7.22 0.95
N MET A 9 16.84 -7.64 0.59
CA MET A 9 16.64 -8.64 -0.46
C MET A 9 17.24 -8.18 -1.79
N ASN A 10 17.04 -6.93 -2.21
CA ASN A 10 17.57 -6.42 -3.47
C ASN A 10 19.09 -6.28 -3.48
N SER A 11 19.73 -6.16 -2.31
CA SER A 11 21.19 -6.07 -2.19
C SER A 11 21.91 -7.43 -2.32
N LEU A 12 21.20 -8.55 -2.14
CA LEU A 12 21.77 -9.90 -2.14
C LEU A 12 21.75 -10.59 -3.50
N GLY A 13 22.78 -11.36 -3.81
CA GLY A 13 22.80 -12.31 -4.91
C GLY A 13 21.96 -13.56 -4.64
N GLU A 14 21.69 -14.35 -5.69
CA GLU A 14 21.09 -15.69 -5.54
C GLU A 14 22.02 -16.62 -4.74
N GLY A 15 21.45 -17.38 -3.82
CA GLY A 15 22.13 -18.19 -2.82
C GLY A 15 22.73 -17.43 -1.64
N GLU A 16 22.73 -16.09 -1.66
CA GLU A 16 23.39 -15.26 -0.65
C GLU A 16 22.48 -15.03 0.58
N MET A 17 23.10 -14.98 1.76
CA MET A 17 22.44 -14.74 3.04
C MET A 17 22.76 -13.33 3.56
N SER A 18 21.76 -12.63 4.10
CA SER A 18 21.95 -11.31 4.72
C SER A 18 22.70 -11.39 6.04
N GLU A 19 23.21 -10.25 6.49
CA GLU A 19 23.43 -10.03 7.92
C GLU A 19 22.08 -9.92 8.66
N VAL A 20 22.10 -10.09 9.97
CA VAL A 20 20.89 -9.97 10.80
C VAL A 20 20.47 -8.50 10.86
N PHE A 21 19.24 -8.19 10.43
CA PHE A 21 18.72 -6.83 10.42
C PHE A 21 17.41 -6.71 11.20
N GLN A 22 17.13 -5.50 11.70
CA GLN A 22 15.91 -5.21 12.44
C GLN A 22 14.85 -4.62 11.50
N SER A 23 13.63 -5.15 11.58
CA SER A 23 12.44 -4.56 10.99
C SER A 23 11.41 -4.22 12.07
N ARG A 24 10.30 -3.59 11.69
CA ARG A 24 9.15 -3.35 12.57
C ARG A 24 8.59 -4.64 13.22
N PHE A 25 8.91 -5.81 12.67
CA PHE A 25 8.46 -7.13 13.14
C PHE A 25 9.51 -7.87 13.98
N GLY A 26 10.67 -7.26 14.25
CA GLY A 26 11.75 -7.86 15.03
C GLY A 26 13.02 -8.08 14.22
N TRP A 27 13.75 -9.15 14.52
CA TRP A 27 15.03 -9.48 13.90
C TRP A 27 14.85 -10.49 12.78
N HIS A 28 15.51 -10.26 11.65
CA HIS A 28 15.38 -11.07 10.44
C HIS A 28 16.73 -11.48 9.89
N LEU A 29 16.76 -12.68 9.32
CA LEU A 29 17.86 -13.25 8.53
C LEU A 29 17.24 -13.81 7.26
N VAL A 30 17.73 -13.40 6.09
CA VAL A 30 17.12 -13.76 4.81
C VAL A 30 18.15 -14.38 3.88
N ARG A 31 17.70 -15.31 3.03
CA ARG A 31 18.49 -15.87 1.92
C ARG A 31 17.66 -15.81 0.65
N VAL A 32 18.25 -15.35 -0.44
CA VAL A 32 17.60 -15.33 -1.76
C VAL A 32 17.87 -16.68 -2.42
N GLU A 33 16.87 -17.54 -2.55
CA GLU A 33 17.07 -18.87 -3.17
C GLU A 33 17.11 -18.79 -4.70
N GLU A 34 16.19 -18.04 -5.31
CA GLU A 34 16.07 -17.88 -6.77
C GLU A 34 15.38 -16.55 -7.07
N ARG A 35 15.79 -15.85 -8.13
CA ARG A 35 15.07 -14.67 -8.64
C ARG A 35 14.33 -15.05 -9.90
N ARG A 36 13.01 -14.98 -9.84
CA ARG A 36 12.17 -15.17 -11.01
C ARG A 36 11.81 -13.83 -11.62
N GLU A 37 12.32 -13.54 -12.81
CA GLU A 37 11.72 -12.52 -13.69
C GLU A 37 10.43 -13.10 -14.30
N GLN A 38 9.39 -13.25 -13.48
CA GLN A 38 8.05 -13.22 -14.05
C GLN A 38 7.68 -11.75 -14.25
N ASN A 39 7.18 -11.44 -15.44
CA ASN A 39 6.80 -10.09 -15.90
C ASN A 39 5.53 -9.57 -15.15
N MET A 40 5.52 -9.69 -13.82
CA MET A 40 4.48 -9.29 -12.89
C MET A 40 4.57 -7.80 -12.57
N ALA A 41 5.63 -7.11 -12.98
CA ALA A 41 5.79 -5.67 -12.78
C ALA A 41 4.64 -4.88 -13.44
N ASP A 42 4.27 -5.24 -14.67
CA ASP A 42 3.17 -4.59 -15.39
C ASP A 42 1.80 -4.89 -14.78
N GLU A 43 1.58 -6.12 -14.31
CA GLU A 43 0.35 -6.50 -13.63
C GLU A 43 0.23 -5.81 -12.26
N PHE A 44 1.31 -5.81 -11.48
CA PHE A 44 1.38 -5.11 -10.20
C PHE A 44 1.17 -3.61 -10.35
N ASN A 45 1.83 -2.98 -11.33
CA ASN A 45 1.66 -1.55 -11.61
C ASN A 45 0.24 -1.21 -12.05
N ARG A 46 -0.37 -2.04 -12.92
CA ARG A 46 -1.78 -1.87 -13.32
C ARG A 46 -2.73 -2.03 -12.14
N ASN A 47 -2.53 -3.03 -11.29
CA ASN A 47 -3.35 -3.26 -10.10
C ASN A 47 -3.22 -2.11 -9.11
N LYS A 48 -2.00 -1.61 -8.87
CA LYS A 48 -1.74 -0.45 -8.02
C LYS A 48 -2.42 0.82 -8.55
N ALA A 49 -2.29 1.09 -9.85
CA ALA A 49 -2.93 2.24 -10.49
C ALA A 49 -4.47 2.14 -10.42
N ARG A 50 -5.03 0.95 -10.68
CA ARG A 50 -6.47 0.69 -10.58
C ARG A 50 -7.00 0.92 -9.17
N GLU A 51 -6.29 0.46 -8.15
CA GLU A 51 -6.71 0.66 -6.76
C GLU A 51 -6.66 2.15 -6.39
N GLN A 52 -5.62 2.88 -6.80
CA GLN A 52 -5.55 4.33 -6.57
C GLN A 52 -6.70 5.09 -7.23
N LEU A 53 -7.05 4.77 -8.48
CA LEU A 53 -8.18 5.39 -9.18
C LEU A 53 -9.52 5.08 -8.49
N LYS A 54 -9.71 3.84 -8.05
CA LYS A 54 -10.89 3.41 -7.31
C LYS A 54 -11.04 4.18 -6.00
N GLN A 55 -9.96 4.31 -5.23
CA GLN A 55 -9.98 5.04 -3.96
C GLN A 55 -10.37 6.52 -4.16
N ARG A 56 -9.77 7.20 -5.15
CA ARG A 56 -10.15 8.59 -5.47
C ARG A 56 -11.62 8.74 -5.79
N LYS A 57 -12.15 7.84 -6.64
CA LYS A 57 -13.57 7.88 -7.01
C LYS A 57 -14.50 7.63 -5.83
N ILE A 58 -14.15 6.69 -4.95
CA ILE A 58 -14.91 6.42 -3.72
C ILE A 58 -14.92 7.66 -2.82
N GLU A 59 -13.78 8.34 -2.68
CA GLU A 59 -13.63 9.53 -1.83
C GLU A 59 -14.47 10.71 -2.37
N GLU A 60 -14.44 10.94 -3.69
CA GLU A 60 -15.28 11.94 -4.37
C GLU A 60 -16.77 11.62 -4.24
N ASP A 61 -17.18 10.37 -4.48
CA ASP A 61 -18.57 9.94 -4.39
C ASP A 61 -19.08 10.02 -2.93
N LEU A 62 -18.24 9.66 -1.95
CA LEU A 62 -18.55 9.77 -0.53
C LEU A 62 -18.76 11.22 -0.10
N GLU A 63 -17.89 12.13 -0.52
CA GLU A 63 -18.03 13.54 -0.19
C GLU A 63 -19.31 14.13 -0.80
N SER A 64 -19.59 13.82 -2.07
CA SER A 64 -20.81 14.24 -2.76
C SER A 64 -22.07 13.70 -2.05
N TRP A 65 -22.05 12.42 -1.67
CA TRP A 65 -23.15 11.78 -0.95
C TRP A 65 -23.40 12.39 0.44
N LEU A 66 -22.33 12.67 1.19
CA LEU A 66 -22.42 13.34 2.50
C LEU A 66 -22.97 14.76 2.38
N ARG A 67 -22.60 15.51 1.33
CA ARG A 67 -23.18 16.84 1.06
C ARG A 67 -24.67 16.75 0.77
N ALA A 68 -25.10 15.84 -0.11
CA ALA A 68 -26.52 15.65 -0.41
C ALA A 68 -27.34 15.27 0.83
N MET A 69 -26.83 14.35 1.65
CA MET A 69 -27.49 13.97 2.91
C MET A 69 -27.59 15.15 3.88
N ARG A 70 -26.56 16.02 3.93
CA ARG A 70 -26.57 17.22 4.77
C ARG A 70 -27.61 18.24 4.28
N ASP A 71 -27.74 18.42 2.98
CA ASP A 71 -28.69 19.36 2.37
C ASP A 71 -30.15 18.91 2.57
N GLU A 72 -30.40 17.60 2.61
CA GLU A 72 -31.72 17.03 2.91
C GLU A 72 -32.04 17.01 4.42
N ALA A 73 -31.02 17.04 5.27
CA ALA A 73 -31.19 16.99 6.72
C ALA A 73 -31.51 18.37 7.32
N TYR A 74 -32.47 18.40 8.24
CA TYR A 74 -32.69 19.58 9.08
C TYR A 74 -31.58 19.68 10.14
N ILE A 75 -30.71 20.69 10.03
CA ILE A 75 -29.59 20.91 10.95
C ILE A 75 -29.83 22.18 11.76
N GLU A 76 -30.05 22.04 13.06
CA GLU A 76 -30.15 23.14 14.02
C GLU A 76 -28.85 23.24 14.83
N TYR A 77 -28.08 24.32 14.67
CA TYR A 77 -26.93 24.61 15.53
C TYR A 77 -27.42 25.32 16.79
N ARG A 78 -27.40 24.63 17.94
CA ARG A 78 -27.68 25.25 19.25
C ARG A 78 -26.38 25.72 19.91
N GLY A 79 -26.20 27.03 20.00
CA GLY A 79 -25.16 27.69 20.81
C GLY A 79 -23.88 28.10 20.07
N LEU A 80 -23.99 28.98 19.08
CA LEU A 80 -22.89 29.89 18.69
C LEU A 80 -23.03 31.22 19.43
#